data_AF-A0A6J1X0A1-F1
#
_entry.id   AF-A0A6J1X0A1-F1
#
_cell.length_a   1.000
_cell.length_b   1.000
_cell.length_c   1.000
_cell.angle_alpha   90.00
_cell.angle_beta   90.00
_cell.angle_gamma   90.00
#
_symmetry.space_group_name_H-M   'P 1'
#
loop_
_entity.id
_entity.type
_entity.pdbx_description
1 polymer ?
#
loop_
_entity_poly.entity_id
_entity_poly.type
_entity_poly.pdbx_seq_one_letter_code
_entity_poly.pdbx_strand_id
1 'polypeptide(L)'
;KWREQGVEFLQLATTDIFESPDQEKLFEGVKFINRFLPTTSKLSGVPMEGEQVNSGTVYVHCKAGRTRSATLVGCYLMMRNGWSPQEAVEYMRNRRPHILLHTKQWEALRIFHEHHVHT
;
A
#
# COMPACT_ATOMS: atom_id res chain seq x y z
N LYS A 1 -8.18 12.27 18.51
CA LYS A 1 -8.98 12.72 17.35
C LYS A 1 -9.46 11.59 16.44
N TRP A 2 -8.63 10.83 15.69
CA TRP A 2 -9.13 9.72 14.84
C TRP A 2 -9.58 8.49 15.66
N ARG A 3 -8.76 8.06 16.61
CA ARG A 3 -9.08 6.92 17.50
C ARG A 3 -10.34 7.15 18.34
N GLU A 4 -10.61 8.39 18.73
CA GLU A 4 -11.84 8.78 19.45
C GLU A 4 -13.11 8.61 18.59
N GLN A 5 -12.96 8.56 17.27
CA GLN A 5 -14.04 8.32 16.32
C GLN A 5 -14.06 6.86 15.83
N GLY A 6 -13.34 5.95 16.51
CA GLY A 6 -13.22 4.55 16.11
C GLY A 6 -12.38 4.31 14.84
N VAL A 7 -11.63 5.31 14.38
CA VAL A 7 -10.76 5.19 13.20
C VAL A 7 -9.32 4.94 13.65
N GLU A 8 -8.82 3.75 13.37
CA GLU A 8 -7.39 3.47 13.48
C GLU A 8 -6.60 4.28 12.45
N PHE A 9 -5.40 4.71 12.84
CA PHE A 9 -4.61 5.65 12.05
C PHE A 9 -3.15 5.24 12.03
N LEU A 10 -2.58 5.16 10.83
CA LEU A 10 -1.14 4.99 10.59
C LEU A 10 -0.62 6.17 9.77
N GLN A 11 0.49 6.75 10.20
CA GLN A 11 1.21 7.79 9.47
C GLN A 11 2.60 7.29 9.07
N LEU A 12 2.84 7.22 7.76
CA LEU A 12 4.13 6.85 7.19
C LEU A 12 4.85 8.12 6.72
N ALA A 13 5.74 8.66 7.55
CA ALA A 13 6.45 9.89 7.22
C ALA A 13 7.43 9.70 6.05
N THR A 14 7.37 10.62 5.08
CA THR A 14 8.30 10.73 3.95
C THR A 14 9.09 12.02 4.10
N THR A 15 10.38 11.99 3.79
CA THR A 15 11.29 13.15 3.93
C THR A 15 11.03 14.23 2.87
N ASP A 16 10.62 13.86 1.65
CA ASP A 16 10.29 14.78 0.55
C ASP A 16 9.12 14.23 -0.31
N ILE A 17 8.44 15.10 -1.07
CA ILE A 17 7.42 14.77 -2.07
C ILE A 17 7.97 14.00 -3.28
N PHE A 18 9.26 14.15 -3.57
CA PHE A 18 9.94 13.45 -4.68
C PHE A 18 10.40 12.05 -4.29
N GLU A 19 10.54 11.77 -2.99
CA GLU A 19 10.90 10.45 -2.51
C GLU A 19 9.70 9.49 -2.46
N SER A 20 9.98 8.20 -2.62
CA SER A 20 9.07 7.14 -2.19
C SER A 20 9.22 6.96 -0.67
N PRO A 21 8.17 6.54 0.06
CA PRO A 21 8.41 5.85 1.33
C PRO A 21 9.44 4.73 1.12
N ASP A 22 10.32 4.54 2.10
CA ASP A 22 11.25 3.42 2.12
C ASP A 22 10.49 2.08 2.16
N GLN A 23 11.20 1.00 1.82
CA GLN A 23 10.60 -0.33 1.68
C GLN A 23 9.96 -0.83 2.98
N GLU A 24 10.58 -0.52 4.12
CA GLU A 24 10.06 -0.87 5.44
C GLU A 24 8.70 -0.19 5.68
N LYS A 25 8.58 1.12 5.44
CA LYS A 25 7.31 1.84 5.56
C LYS A 25 6.26 1.34 4.57
N LEU A 26 6.65 0.99 3.35
CA LEU A 26 5.71 0.40 2.39
C LEU A 26 5.15 -0.91 2.93
N PHE A 27 6.00 -1.78 3.49
CA PHE A 27 5.58 -3.03 4.08
C PHE A 27 4.73 -2.81 5.35
N GLU A 28 5.08 -1.86 6.21
CA GLU A 28 4.24 -1.46 7.35
C GLU A 28 2.85 -0.98 6.91
N GLY A 29 2.77 -0.21 5.84
CA GLY A 29 1.50 0.19 5.25
C GLY A 29 0.67 -1.00 4.75
N VAL A 30 1.32 -2.00 4.13
CA VAL A 30 0.66 -3.23 3.70
C VAL A 30 0.20 -4.06 4.90
N LYS A 31 1.00 -4.20 5.96
CA LYS A 31 0.61 -4.83 7.23
C LYS A 31 -0.63 -4.16 7.80
N PHE A 32 -0.65 -2.82 7.84
CA PHE A 32 -1.81 -2.07 8.31
C PHE A 32 -3.05 -2.34 7.47
N ILE A 33 -2.95 -2.34 6.14
CA ILE A 33 -4.09 -2.70 5.28
C ILE A 33 -4.57 -4.12 5.57
N ASN A 34 -3.64 -5.07 5.71
CA ASN A 34 -3.96 -6.47 5.94
C ASN A 34 -4.79 -6.70 7.22
N ARG A 35 -4.57 -5.91 8.29
CA ARG A 35 -5.34 -6.01 9.55
C ARG A 35 -6.85 -5.86 9.38
N PHE A 36 -7.30 -5.08 8.40
CA PHE A 36 -8.72 -4.80 8.14
C PHE A 36 -9.35 -5.74 7.09
N LEU A 37 -8.56 -6.52 6.37
CA LEU A 37 -9.09 -7.48 5.40
C LEU A 37 -9.83 -8.61 6.12
N PRO A 38 -10.93 -9.14 5.53
CA PRO A 38 -11.55 -10.35 6.05
C PRO A 38 -10.56 -11.52 6.01
N THR A 39 -10.74 -12.49 6.92
CA THR A 39 -9.85 -13.65 7.07
C THR A 39 -9.60 -14.38 5.74
N THR A 40 -10.62 -14.47 4.88
CA THR A 40 -10.55 -15.10 3.55
C THR A 40 -9.73 -14.33 2.52
N SER A 41 -9.40 -13.08 2.78
CA SER A 41 -8.64 -12.19 1.87
C SER A 41 -7.34 -11.68 2.49
N LYS A 42 -6.89 -12.26 3.62
CA LYS A 42 -5.60 -11.91 4.21
C LYS A 42 -4.47 -12.23 3.23
N LEU A 43 -3.49 -11.34 3.18
CA LEU A 43 -2.31 -11.51 2.35
C LEU A 43 -1.40 -12.59 2.94
N SER A 44 -1.03 -13.58 2.14
CA SER A 44 0.01 -14.55 2.50
C SER A 44 1.37 -13.88 2.63
N GLY A 45 2.20 -14.35 3.55
CA GLY A 45 3.55 -13.79 3.77
C GLY A 45 3.57 -12.45 4.54
N VAL A 46 2.42 -11.93 4.95
CA VAL A 46 2.32 -10.74 5.80
C VAL A 46 2.06 -11.17 7.25
N PRO A 47 2.96 -10.87 8.20
CA PRO A 47 2.76 -11.23 9.61
C PRO A 47 1.45 -10.66 10.17
N MET A 48 0.72 -11.49 10.92
CA MET A 48 -0.50 -11.12 11.62
C MET A 48 -0.15 -10.51 12.99
N GLU A 49 0.51 -9.35 12.97
CA GLU A 49 0.92 -8.63 14.17
C GLU A 49 -0.19 -7.66 14.63
N GLY A 50 -0.37 -7.58 15.95
CA GLY A 50 -1.35 -6.68 16.58
C GLY A 50 -2.82 -7.14 16.45
N GLU A 51 -3.73 -6.31 16.95
CA GLU A 51 -5.16 -6.58 16.95
C GLU A 51 -5.73 -6.63 15.53
N GLN A 52 -6.46 -7.70 15.23
CA GLN A 52 -7.02 -7.96 13.91
C GLN A 52 -8.49 -7.54 13.89
N VAL A 53 -8.82 -6.57 13.02
CA VAL A 53 -10.19 -6.08 12.89
C VAL A 53 -11.02 -6.99 11.97
N ASN A 54 -10.37 -7.63 10.99
CA ASN A 54 -10.95 -8.62 10.07
C ASN A 54 -12.21 -8.18 9.31
N SER A 55 -12.51 -6.88 9.31
CA SER A 55 -13.63 -6.28 8.61
C SER A 55 -13.42 -4.77 8.55
N GLY A 56 -13.81 -4.14 7.44
CA GLY A 56 -13.74 -2.69 7.28
C GLY A 56 -13.09 -2.22 5.99
N THR A 57 -12.81 -0.93 5.92
CA THR A 57 -12.21 -0.27 4.76
C THR A 57 -11.05 0.59 5.18
N VAL A 58 -9.97 0.58 4.40
CA VAL A 58 -8.80 1.42 4.65
C VAL A 58 -8.75 2.56 3.64
N TYR A 59 -8.73 3.79 4.15
CA TYR A 59 -8.57 4.99 3.33
C TYR A 59 -7.10 5.39 3.27
N VAL A 60 -6.49 5.21 2.09
CA VAL A 60 -5.08 5.55 1.86
C VAL A 60 -4.97 6.88 1.12
N HIS A 61 -4.33 7.87 1.73
CA HIS A 61 -4.14 9.18 1.11
C HIS A 61 -2.75 9.76 1.33
N CYS A 62 -2.37 10.71 0.48
CA CYS A 62 -1.24 11.62 0.72
C CYS A 62 -1.77 13.06 0.70
N LYS A 63 -1.25 13.94 -0.17
CA LYS A 63 -1.83 15.27 -0.42
C LYS A 63 -2.84 15.23 -1.58
N ALA A 64 -2.36 14.99 -2.80
CA ALA A 64 -3.20 14.92 -4.01
C ALA A 64 -3.61 13.47 -4.40
N GLY A 65 -3.05 12.47 -3.71
CA GLY A 65 -3.28 11.06 -3.98
C GLY A 65 -2.77 10.57 -5.35
N ARG A 66 -1.70 11.16 -5.88
CA ARG A 66 -1.17 10.85 -7.23
C ARG A 66 0.08 9.99 -7.22
N THR A 67 0.96 10.19 -6.22
CA THR A 67 2.29 9.57 -6.12
C THR A 67 2.36 8.63 -4.91
N ARG A 68 2.76 9.13 -3.73
CA ARG A 68 3.08 8.35 -2.51
C ARG A 68 2.00 7.35 -2.08
N SER A 69 0.74 7.77 -2.03
CA SER A 69 -0.36 6.87 -1.68
C SER A 69 -0.62 5.83 -2.77
N ALA A 70 -0.46 6.20 -4.04
CA ALA A 70 -0.60 5.26 -5.15
C ALA A 70 0.53 4.22 -5.14
N THR A 71 1.75 4.59 -4.76
CA THR A 71 2.86 3.65 -4.56
C THR A 71 2.50 2.59 -3.52
N LEU A 72 2.01 3.00 -2.34
CA LEU A 72 1.59 2.04 -1.30
C LEU A 72 0.43 1.14 -1.76
N VAL A 73 -0.57 1.70 -2.45
CA VAL A 73 -1.67 0.91 -3.02
C VAL A 73 -1.16 -0.07 -4.07
N GLY A 74 -0.16 0.32 -4.87
CA GLY A 74 0.53 -0.56 -5.82
C GLY A 74 1.18 -1.77 -5.12
N CYS A 75 1.95 -1.54 -4.04
CA CYS A 75 2.54 -2.62 -3.22
C CYS A 75 1.47 -3.61 -2.73
N TYR A 76 0.36 -3.09 -2.18
CA TYR A 76 -0.75 -3.90 -1.74
C TYR A 76 -1.37 -4.74 -2.88
N LEU A 77 -1.62 -4.12 -4.03
CA LEU A 77 -2.23 -4.80 -5.18
C LEU A 77 -1.33 -5.89 -5.77
N MET A 78 -0.01 -5.66 -5.82
CA MET A 78 0.94 -6.68 -6.28
C MET A 78 0.89 -7.91 -5.36
N MET A 79 0.99 -7.73 -4.04
CA MET A 79 0.92 -8.86 -3.09
C MET A 79 -0.43 -9.58 -3.12
N ARG A 80 -1.53 -8.84 -3.29
CA ARG A 80 -2.87 -9.44 -3.30
C ARG A 80 -3.10 -10.34 -4.51
N ASN A 81 -2.55 -9.97 -5.67
CA ASN A 81 -2.91 -10.60 -6.93
C ASN A 81 -1.75 -11.35 -7.60
N GLY A 82 -0.54 -11.32 -7.02
CA GLY A 82 0.66 -11.83 -7.68
C GLY A 82 1.03 -11.04 -8.95
N TRP A 83 0.66 -9.76 -8.99
CA TRP A 83 0.84 -8.91 -10.17
C TRP A 83 2.22 -8.27 -10.22
N SER A 84 2.72 -8.09 -11.45
CA SER A 84 3.85 -7.24 -11.76
C SER A 84 3.56 -5.76 -11.42
N PRO A 85 4.61 -4.92 -11.26
CA PRO A 85 4.42 -3.48 -11.10
C PRO A 85 3.57 -2.84 -12.20
N GLN A 86 3.71 -3.30 -13.45
CA GLN A 86 2.99 -2.79 -14.60
C GLN A 86 1.50 -3.07 -14.50
N GLU A 87 1.12 -4.31 -14.17
CA GLU A 87 -0.28 -4.72 -14.00
C GLU A 87 -0.96 -3.95 -12.87
N ALA A 88 -0.28 -3.81 -11.73
CA ALA A 88 -0.80 -3.04 -10.60
C ALA A 88 -1.01 -1.56 -10.95
N VAL A 89 -0.04 -0.94 -11.64
CA VAL A 89 -0.16 0.48 -12.03
C VAL A 89 -1.22 0.68 -13.11
N GLU A 90 -1.32 -0.22 -14.07
CA GLU A 90 -2.35 -0.15 -15.12
C GLU A 90 -3.74 -0.28 -14.51
N TYR A 91 -3.95 -1.24 -13.60
CA TYR A 91 -5.19 -1.38 -12.85
C TYR A 91 -5.54 -0.09 -12.09
N MET A 92 -4.55 0.51 -11.41
CA MET A 92 -4.74 1.77 -10.68
C MET A 92 -5.10 2.94 -11.61
N ARG A 93 -4.45 3.08 -12.77
CA ARG A 93 -4.73 4.14 -13.76
C ARG A 93 -6.15 4.02 -14.32
N ASN A 94 -6.61 2.81 -14.58
CA ASN A 94 -7.98 2.56 -15.03
C ASN A 94 -9.04 3.02 -14.01
N ARG A 95 -8.72 3.04 -12.71
CA ARG A 95 -9.63 3.53 -11.65
C ARG A 95 -9.37 4.97 -11.23
N ARG A 96 -8.15 5.47 -11.43
CA ARG A 96 -7.71 6.80 -11.04
C ARG A 96 -6.72 7.34 -12.09
N PRO A 97 -7.23 7.90 -13.20
CA PRO A 97 -6.41 8.28 -14.37
C PRO A 97 -5.32 9.32 -14.07
N HIS A 98 -5.48 10.11 -13.00
CA HIS A 98 -4.53 11.15 -12.59
C HIS A 98 -3.35 10.64 -11.75
N ILE A 99 -3.24 9.34 -11.48
CA ILE A 99 -2.05 8.76 -10.86
C ILE A 99 -0.82 9.04 -11.73
N LEU A 100 0.26 9.49 -11.09
CA LEU A 100 1.51 9.85 -11.73
C LEU A 100 2.63 9.29 -10.87
N LEU A 101 3.30 8.25 -11.35
CA LEU A 101 4.46 7.66 -10.67
C LEU A 101 5.73 8.06 -11.42
N HIS A 102 6.70 8.64 -10.71
CA HIS A 102 8.01 8.96 -11.26
C HIS A 102 8.99 7.80 -11.03
N THR A 103 10.21 7.94 -11.56
CA THR A 103 11.25 6.90 -11.52
C THR A 103 11.45 6.30 -10.13
N LYS A 104 11.48 7.12 -9.07
CA LYS A 104 11.66 6.64 -7.69
C LYS A 104 10.50 5.76 -7.20
N GLN A 105 9.26 6.09 -7.57
CA GLN A 105 8.10 5.28 -7.19
C GLN A 105 8.04 3.99 -7.99
N TRP A 106 8.39 4.01 -9.27
CA TRP A 106 8.52 2.80 -10.07
C TRP A 106 9.59 1.87 -9.53
N GLU A 107 10.77 2.42 -9.18
CA GLU A 107 11.84 1.64 -8.58
C GLU A 107 11.42 1.05 -7.23
N ALA A 108 10.71 1.83 -6.41
CA ALA A 108 10.18 1.32 -5.15
C ALA A 108 9.20 0.15 -5.35
N LEU A 109 8.32 0.21 -6.36
CA LEU A 109 7.44 -0.91 -6.70
C LEU A 109 8.24 -2.13 -7.17
N ARG A 110 9.29 -1.93 -7.96
CA ARG A 110 10.15 -3.01 -8.48
C ARG A 110 10.87 -3.73 -7.34
N ILE A 111 11.52 -2.99 -6.45
CA ILE A 111 12.21 -3.52 -5.26
C ILE A 111 11.21 -4.24 -4.35
N PHE A 112 10.04 -3.65 -4.12
CA PHE A 112 9.01 -4.25 -3.28
C PHE A 112 8.54 -5.59 -3.86
N HIS A 113 8.29 -5.63 -5.16
CA HIS A 113 7.88 -6.86 -5.85
C HIS A 113 8.93 -7.96 -5.71
N GLU A 114 10.20 -7.65 -5.97
CA GLU A 114 11.31 -8.61 -5.86
C GLU A 114 11.43 -9.23 -4.46
N HIS A 115 11.18 -8.46 -3.39
CA HIS A 115 11.33 -8.93 -2.02
C HIS A 115 10.08 -9.62 -1.45
N HIS A 116 8.87 -9.28 -1.91
CA HIS A 116 7.64 -9.65 -1.21
C HIS A 116 6.59 -10.35 -2.08
N VAL A 117 6.76 -10.37 -3.41
CA VAL A 117 5.80 -10.97 -4.33
C VAL A 117 6.44 -12.19 -4.96
N HIS A 118 6.06 -13.36 -4.45
CA HIS A 118 6.46 -14.64 -5.02
C HIS A 118 5.41 -15.05 -6.06
N THR A 119 5.77 -14.92 -7.34
CA THR A 119 5.02 -15.46 -8.49
C THR A 119 5.27 -16.94 -8.66
#